data_AF-A0A2H9PR02-F1
#
_entry.id   AF-A0A2H9PR02-F1
#
_cell.length_a   1.000
_cell.length_b   1.000
_cell.length_c   1.000
_cell.angle_alpha   90.00
_cell.angle_beta   90.00
_cell.angle_gamma   90.00
#
_symmetry.space_group_name_H-M   'P 1'
#
loop_
_entity.id
_entity.type
_entity.pdbx_description
1 polymer ?
#
loop_
_entity_poly.entity_id
_entity_poly.type
_entity_poly.pdbx_seq_one_letter_code
_entity_poly.pdbx_strand_id
1 'polypeptide(L)'
;MEKITKLLGLRKKIKKSKPTFVIKESKFSARIEKKWRFPRGRHSGSRQYHRGKSILPTTGYGSPKAVRGLHSSGKEVVQIANPTDLLKLVPSKQIAHVAKVGKKNMLEILKVAQEKKISLTNVKDVNQSIEKINSAYVARKKVKEEKMKDKSKKDAEKRKKAEEKKKKEEEKTEKKNSDNQESGSHKEEKEEQKKSIEKELIKKQ
;
A
#
# COMPACT_ATOMS: atom_id res chain seq x y z
N MET A 1 6.09 -25.77 35.94
CA MET A 1 6.37 -25.70 34.48
C MET A 1 6.29 -27.07 33.80
N GLU A 2 6.82 -28.13 34.41
CA GLU A 2 6.84 -29.50 33.85
C GLU A 2 5.46 -30.08 33.48
N LYS A 3 4.43 -29.77 34.26
CA LYS A 3 3.05 -30.20 33.95
C LYS A 3 2.54 -29.62 32.62
N ILE A 4 2.88 -28.37 32.31
CA ILE A 4 2.46 -27.69 31.08
C ILE A 4 3.21 -28.24 29.88
N THR A 5 4.51 -28.47 30.00
CA THR A 5 5.33 -29.04 28.91
C THR A 5 4.89 -30.46 28.55
N LYS A 6 4.58 -31.30 29.55
CA LYS A 6 4.00 -32.63 29.33
C LYS A 6 2.65 -32.57 28.58
N LEU A 7 1.75 -31.68 29.00
CA LEU A 7 0.45 -31.48 28.35
C LEU A 7 0.58 -30.90 26.93
N LEU A 8 1.57 -30.03 26.67
CA LEU A 8 1.92 -29.56 25.33
C LEU A 8 2.38 -30.71 24.43
N GLY A 9 3.21 -31.62 24.96
CA GLY A 9 3.62 -32.83 24.26
C GLY A 9 2.43 -33.72 23.89
N LEU A 10 1.50 -33.94 24.82
CA LEU A 10 0.26 -34.68 24.56
C LEU A 10 -0.60 -33.98 23.51
N ARG A 11 -0.77 -32.66 23.59
CA ARG A 11 -1.50 -31.87 22.57
C ARG A 11 -0.88 -32.07 21.19
N LYS A 12 0.45 -32.05 21.07
CA LYS A 12 1.15 -32.27 19.80
C LYS A 12 0.85 -33.66 19.22
N LYS A 13 0.87 -34.70 20.06
CA LYS A 13 0.51 -36.08 19.65
C LYS A 13 -0.94 -36.17 19.17
N ILE A 14 -1.89 -35.64 19.94
CA ILE A 14 -3.32 -35.63 19.59
C ILE A 14 -3.55 -34.87 18.28
N LYS A 15 -2.95 -33.68 18.10
CA LYS A 15 -3.10 -32.89 16.88
C LYS A 15 -2.47 -33.57 15.66
N LYS A 16 -1.42 -34.36 15.83
CA LYS A 16 -0.78 -35.14 14.76
C LYS A 16 -1.67 -36.29 14.27
N SER A 17 -2.40 -36.96 15.16
CA SER A 17 -3.32 -38.04 14.79
C SER A 17 -4.70 -37.55 14.35
N LYS A 18 -5.04 -36.28 14.64
CA LYS A 18 -6.35 -35.70 14.31
C LYS A 18 -6.52 -35.53 12.79
N PRO A 19 -7.59 -36.07 12.19
CA PRO A 19 -7.87 -35.85 10.77
C PRO A 19 -8.26 -34.38 10.50
N THR A 20 -8.18 -33.96 9.23
CA THR A 20 -8.47 -32.59 8.80
C THR A 20 -9.96 -32.24 8.80
N PHE A 21 -10.85 -33.23 8.95
CA PHE A 21 -12.31 -33.10 8.96
C PHE A 21 -12.84 -32.30 7.76
N VAL A 22 -12.76 -32.89 6.57
CA VAL A 22 -13.22 -32.28 5.33
C VAL A 22 -14.41 -33.07 4.77
N ILE A 23 -15.35 -32.38 4.14
CA ILE A 23 -16.45 -33.01 3.40
C ILE A 23 -15.90 -33.92 2.29
N LYS A 24 -16.55 -35.06 2.02
CA LYS A 24 -16.06 -36.03 1.03
C LYS A 24 -16.01 -35.41 -0.37
N GLU A 25 -17.04 -34.65 -0.72
CA GLU A 25 -17.28 -34.15 -2.06
C GLU A 25 -16.26 -33.10 -2.50
N SER A 26 -15.54 -32.45 -1.57
CA SER A 26 -14.51 -31.47 -1.92
C SER A 26 -13.32 -32.07 -2.67
N LYS A 27 -13.15 -33.40 -2.66
CA LYS A 27 -12.14 -34.08 -3.47
C LYS A 27 -12.60 -34.25 -4.92
N PHE A 28 -13.90 -34.33 -5.16
CA PHE A 28 -14.50 -34.66 -6.45
C PHE A 28 -15.00 -33.44 -7.22
N SER A 29 -15.38 -32.36 -6.51
CA SER A 29 -15.92 -31.16 -7.13
C SER A 29 -15.14 -29.92 -6.71
N ALA A 30 -14.60 -29.19 -7.69
CA ALA A 30 -13.93 -27.90 -7.47
C ALA A 30 -14.87 -26.83 -6.90
N ARG A 31 -16.18 -26.96 -7.12
CA ARG A 31 -17.21 -26.07 -6.56
C ARG A 31 -17.29 -26.17 -5.02
N ILE A 32 -16.91 -27.33 -4.47
CA ILE A 32 -17.08 -27.62 -3.05
C ILE A 32 -15.76 -27.36 -2.32
N GLU A 33 -15.76 -26.32 -1.51
CA GLU A 33 -14.61 -25.96 -0.67
C GLU A 33 -14.28 -27.05 0.36
N LYS A 34 -12.99 -27.15 0.69
CA LYS A 34 -12.48 -28.01 1.75
C LYS A 34 -12.84 -27.47 3.13
N LYS A 35 -14.10 -27.69 3.55
CA LYS A 35 -14.60 -27.32 4.87
C LYS A 35 -15.37 -28.47 5.52
N TRP A 36 -15.48 -28.42 6.84
CA TRP A 36 -16.30 -29.35 7.59
C TRP A 36 -17.78 -29.04 7.37
N ARG A 37 -18.56 -30.05 6.95
CA ARG A 37 -20.03 -30.03 6.99
C ARG A 37 -20.53 -31.39 7.45
N PHE A 38 -21.60 -31.38 8.27
CA PHE A 38 -22.23 -32.61 8.71
C PHE A 38 -22.91 -33.33 7.52
N PRO A 39 -22.62 -34.62 7.25
CA PRO A 39 -23.25 -35.36 6.17
C PRO A 39 -24.73 -35.61 6.47
N ARG A 40 -25.63 -35.11 5.61
CA ARG A 40 -27.09 -35.18 5.83
C ARG A 40 -27.78 -36.39 5.19
N GLY A 41 -27.23 -36.94 4.11
CA GLY A 41 -27.87 -38.01 3.34
C GLY A 41 -28.10 -39.28 4.17
N ARG A 42 -29.31 -39.86 4.07
CA ARG A 42 -29.70 -41.07 4.81
C ARG A 42 -28.76 -42.26 4.57
N HIS A 43 -28.35 -42.43 3.31
CA HIS A 43 -27.43 -43.48 2.84
C HIS A 43 -25.95 -43.08 2.89
N SER A 44 -25.61 -41.94 3.52
CA SER A 44 -24.22 -41.52 3.63
C SER A 44 -23.46 -42.43 4.59
N GLY A 45 -22.48 -43.16 4.07
CA GLY A 45 -21.68 -44.05 4.90
C GLY A 45 -20.81 -43.35 5.95
N SER A 46 -20.45 -42.07 5.71
CA SER A 46 -19.78 -41.25 6.73
C SER A 46 -20.73 -40.91 7.88
N ARG A 47 -22.02 -40.65 7.60
CA ARG A 47 -23.05 -40.41 8.63
C ARG A 47 -23.32 -41.66 9.47
N GLN A 48 -23.24 -42.83 8.85
CA GLN A 48 -23.43 -44.13 9.49
C GLN A 48 -22.14 -44.68 10.13
N TYR A 49 -21.04 -43.93 10.14
CA TYR A 49 -19.75 -44.34 10.72
C TYR A 49 -19.12 -45.61 10.12
N HIS A 50 -19.34 -45.90 8.84
CA HIS A 50 -18.70 -47.04 8.17
C HIS A 50 -17.17 -46.93 8.13
N ARG A 51 -16.48 -48.05 8.35
CA ARG A 51 -15.01 -48.14 8.28
C ARG A 51 -14.51 -47.71 6.90
N GLY A 52 -13.41 -46.94 6.87
CA GLY A 52 -12.80 -46.43 5.63
C GLY A 52 -13.48 -45.20 5.04
N LYS A 53 -14.56 -44.69 5.64
CA LYS A 53 -15.15 -43.39 5.28
C LYS A 53 -14.58 -42.27 6.15
N SER A 54 -14.82 -41.03 5.76
CA SER A 54 -14.36 -39.84 6.49
C SER A 54 -14.89 -39.84 7.92
N ILE A 55 -13.99 -39.67 8.89
CA ILE A 55 -14.33 -39.63 10.31
C ILE A 55 -15.01 -38.30 10.65
N LEU A 56 -16.08 -38.34 11.46
CA LEU A 56 -16.77 -37.15 11.94
C LEU A 56 -16.05 -36.57 13.19
N PRO A 57 -15.98 -35.25 13.37
CA PRO A 57 -15.45 -34.61 14.55
C PRO A 57 -16.36 -34.89 15.74
N THR A 58 -15.75 -35.38 16.81
CA THR A 58 -16.37 -35.62 18.13
C THR A 58 -15.62 -34.85 19.21
N THR A 59 -16.24 -34.68 20.38
CA THR A 59 -15.65 -33.97 21.54
C THR A 59 -14.32 -34.59 22.00
N GLY A 60 -14.10 -35.88 21.74
CA GLY A 60 -12.88 -36.63 22.09
C GLY A 60 -11.61 -36.13 21.40
N TYR A 61 -11.70 -35.42 20.27
CA TYR A 61 -10.54 -34.83 19.59
C TYR A 61 -10.05 -33.51 20.21
N GLY A 62 -10.65 -33.09 21.32
CA GLY A 62 -10.26 -31.89 22.07
C GLY A 62 -8.85 -32.00 22.66
N SER A 63 -8.11 -30.89 22.69
CA SER A 63 -6.86 -30.81 23.44
C SER A 63 -7.12 -30.61 24.95
N PRO A 64 -6.17 -30.97 25.83
CA PRO A 64 -6.25 -30.72 27.27
C PRO A 64 -6.64 -29.26 27.57
N LYS A 65 -7.56 -29.04 28.52
CA LYS A 65 -8.13 -27.71 28.81
C LYS A 65 -7.04 -26.69 29.15
N ALA A 66 -6.09 -27.05 30.03
CA ALA A 66 -5.03 -26.15 30.49
C ALA A 66 -4.06 -25.64 29.40
N VAL A 67 -4.00 -26.31 28.25
CA VAL A 67 -3.04 -25.99 27.16
C VAL A 67 -3.76 -25.69 25.84
N ARG A 68 -5.09 -25.61 25.89
CA ARG A 68 -5.90 -25.25 24.73
C ARG A 68 -5.63 -23.78 24.41
N GLY A 69 -5.34 -23.46 23.14
CA GLY A 69 -5.10 -22.08 22.69
C GLY A 69 -3.68 -21.54 22.92
N LEU A 70 -2.84 -22.18 23.75
CA LEU A 70 -1.47 -21.70 23.98
C LEU A 70 -0.56 -21.88 22.75
N HIS A 71 0.47 -21.04 22.64
CA HIS A 71 1.54 -21.19 21.65
C HIS A 71 2.38 -22.46 21.93
N SER A 72 3.22 -22.89 20.98
CA SER A 72 4.13 -24.03 21.17
C SER A 72 5.12 -23.82 22.33
N SER A 73 5.45 -22.56 22.62
CA SER A 73 6.24 -22.15 23.79
C SER A 73 5.48 -22.19 25.12
N GLY A 74 4.18 -22.50 25.11
CA GLY A 74 3.35 -22.54 26.32
C GLY A 74 2.85 -21.19 26.84
N LYS A 75 3.09 -20.11 26.09
CA LYS A 75 2.57 -18.78 26.40
C LYS A 75 1.25 -18.51 25.66
N GLU A 76 0.42 -17.67 26.22
CA GLU A 76 -0.83 -17.21 25.59
C GLU A 76 -0.53 -16.19 24.49
N VAL A 77 -1.24 -16.27 23.36
CA VAL A 77 -1.05 -15.34 22.24
C VAL A 77 -2.06 -14.21 22.36
N VAL A 78 -1.56 -12.98 22.50
CA VAL A 78 -2.40 -11.77 22.56
C VAL A 78 -2.19 -10.95 21.31
N GLN A 79 -3.28 -10.63 20.61
CA GLN A 79 -3.24 -9.80 19.42
C GLN A 79 -3.10 -8.31 19.79
N ILE A 80 -2.18 -7.61 19.14
CA ILE A 80 -1.85 -6.20 19.42
C ILE A 80 -1.88 -5.38 18.14
N ALA A 81 -2.45 -4.18 18.22
CA ALA A 81 -2.46 -3.21 17.13
C ALA A 81 -1.70 -1.92 17.48
N ASN A 82 -1.57 -1.59 18.76
CA ASN A 82 -0.97 -0.34 19.21
C ASN A 82 0.24 -0.57 20.13
N PRO A 83 1.18 0.39 20.21
CA PRO A 83 2.28 0.31 21.16
C PRO A 83 1.81 0.37 22.62
N THR A 84 0.65 0.99 22.88
CA THR A 84 0.04 1.05 24.22
C THR A 84 -0.42 -0.32 24.73
N ASP A 85 -0.85 -1.21 23.84
CA ASP A 85 -1.30 -2.55 24.22
C ASP A 85 -0.13 -3.38 24.79
N LEU A 86 1.11 -3.10 24.35
CA LEU A 86 2.33 -3.73 24.88
C LEU A 86 2.62 -3.35 26.34
N LEU A 87 2.05 -2.27 26.87
CA LEU A 87 2.18 -1.92 28.30
C LEU A 87 1.36 -2.85 29.19
N LYS A 88 0.25 -3.38 28.69
CA LYS A 88 -0.69 -4.19 29.47
C LYS A 88 -0.30 -5.68 29.55
N LEU A 89 0.73 -6.09 28.80
CA LEU A 89 1.12 -7.49 28.66
C LEU A 89 2.09 -7.94 29.75
N VAL A 90 1.95 -9.19 30.18
CA VAL A 90 2.88 -9.84 31.10
C VAL A 90 3.87 -10.70 30.29
N PRO A 91 5.16 -10.30 30.16
CA PRO A 91 6.14 -10.99 29.27
C PRO A 91 6.36 -12.47 29.61
N SER A 92 6.16 -12.86 30.87
CA SER A 92 6.36 -14.22 31.35
C SER A 92 5.28 -15.19 30.84
N LYS A 93 4.03 -14.74 30.74
CA LYS A 93 2.87 -15.60 30.42
C LYS A 93 2.38 -15.43 28.98
N GLN A 94 2.58 -14.25 28.40
CA GLN A 94 2.00 -13.87 27.12
C GLN A 94 3.06 -13.63 26.05
N ILE A 95 2.67 -13.85 24.80
CA ILE A 95 3.41 -13.50 23.59
C ILE A 95 2.54 -12.56 22.78
N ALA A 96 3.18 -11.53 22.25
CA ALA A 96 2.54 -10.54 21.41
C ALA A 96 2.45 -11.02 19.96
N HIS A 97 1.25 -10.98 19.40
CA HIS A 97 1.00 -11.18 17.98
C HIS A 97 0.59 -9.86 17.35
N VAL A 98 1.49 -9.27 16.56
CA VAL A 98 1.23 -7.98 15.92
C VAL A 98 0.22 -8.19 14.79
N ALA A 99 -0.89 -7.46 14.84
CA ALA A 99 -1.89 -7.41 13.79
C ALA A 99 -1.33 -6.76 12.51
N LYS A 100 -2.16 -6.66 11.47
CA LYS A 100 -1.78 -5.94 10.24
C LYS A 100 -1.75 -4.44 10.52
N VAL A 101 -0.56 -3.91 10.80
CA VAL A 101 -0.32 -2.49 11.09
C VAL A 101 0.55 -1.82 10.02
N GLY A 102 0.44 -0.50 9.89
CA GLY A 102 1.30 0.28 9.00
C GLY A 102 2.76 0.29 9.46
N LYS A 103 3.70 0.57 8.54
CA LYS A 103 5.14 0.55 8.83
C LYS A 103 5.57 1.49 9.97
N LYS A 104 4.88 2.62 10.15
CA LYS A 104 5.14 3.59 11.22
C LYS A 104 4.87 2.97 12.59
N ASN A 105 3.62 2.53 12.81
CA ASN A 105 3.22 1.89 14.06
C ASN A 105 3.99 0.58 14.30
N MET A 106 4.31 -0.17 13.23
CA MET A 106 5.15 -1.37 13.33
C MET A 106 6.51 -1.05 13.94
N LEU A 107 7.16 0.04 13.50
CA LEU A 107 8.46 0.45 14.02
C LEU A 107 8.38 0.84 15.50
N GLU A 108 7.34 1.57 15.90
CA GLU A 108 7.11 1.94 17.30
C GLU A 108 6.88 0.69 18.18
N ILE A 109 6.04 -0.24 17.72
CA ILE A 109 5.78 -1.52 18.39
C ILE A 109 7.07 -2.33 18.55
N LEU A 110 7.91 -2.40 17.51
CA LEU A 110 9.17 -3.14 17.54
C LEU A 110 10.15 -2.54 18.55
N LYS A 111 10.27 -1.22 18.62
CA LYS A 111 11.11 -0.53 19.61
C LYS A 111 10.64 -0.81 21.04
N VAL A 112 9.35 -0.60 21.32
CA VAL A 112 8.79 -0.85 22.66
C VAL A 112 8.88 -2.33 23.04
N ALA A 113 8.71 -3.26 22.08
CA ALA A 113 8.86 -4.68 22.33
C ALA A 113 10.32 -5.06 22.67
N GLN A 114 11.30 -4.42 22.02
CA GLN A 114 12.72 -4.60 22.29
C GLN A 114 13.08 -4.08 23.69
N GLU A 115 12.61 -2.89 24.05
CA GLU A 115 12.82 -2.28 25.37
C GLU A 115 12.27 -3.17 26.50
N LYS A 116 11.05 -3.69 26.33
CA LYS A 116 10.38 -4.54 27.33
C LYS A 116 10.72 -6.02 27.23
N LYS A 117 11.56 -6.41 26.28
CA LYS A 117 11.95 -7.81 25.99
C LYS A 117 10.73 -8.73 25.80
N ILE A 118 9.69 -8.23 25.14
CA ILE A 118 8.47 -9.00 24.83
C ILE A 118 8.72 -9.81 23.55
N SER A 119 8.43 -11.11 23.59
CA SER A 119 8.53 -11.96 22.41
C SER A 119 7.37 -11.71 21.44
N LEU A 120 7.68 -11.62 20.14
CA LEU A 120 6.71 -11.46 19.06
C LEU A 120 6.56 -12.77 18.29
N THR A 121 5.33 -13.18 17.92
CA THR A 121 5.11 -14.41 17.12
C THR A 121 5.50 -14.24 15.65
N ASN A 122 5.16 -13.09 15.06
CA ASN A 122 5.25 -12.88 13.61
C ASN A 122 6.64 -12.42 13.13
N VAL A 123 7.48 -11.97 14.07
CA VAL A 123 8.78 -11.35 13.78
C VAL A 123 9.86 -12.27 14.34
N LYS A 124 10.73 -12.77 13.47
CA LYS A 124 11.89 -13.58 13.88
C LYS A 124 12.97 -12.70 14.52
N ASP A 125 13.46 -11.72 13.76
CA ASP A 125 14.52 -10.81 14.19
C ASP A 125 14.03 -9.37 14.26
N VAL A 126 13.96 -8.82 15.48
CA VAL A 126 13.46 -7.46 15.73
C VAL A 126 14.39 -6.42 15.10
N ASN A 127 15.71 -6.54 15.31
CA ASN A 127 16.70 -5.58 14.79
C ASN A 127 16.68 -5.48 13.25
N GLN A 128 16.74 -6.63 12.57
CA GLN A 128 16.67 -6.66 11.11
C GLN A 128 15.36 -6.08 10.58
N SER A 129 14.25 -6.28 11.30
CA SER A 129 12.97 -5.72 10.89
C SER A 129 12.93 -4.20 11.02
N ILE A 130 13.54 -3.63 12.05
CA ILE A 130 13.70 -2.17 12.23
C ILE A 130 14.56 -1.59 11.10
N GLU A 131 15.70 -2.21 10.80
CA GLU A 131 16.61 -1.77 9.73
C GLU A 131 15.94 -1.78 8.36
N LYS A 132 15.21 -2.85 8.03
CA LYS A 132 14.43 -2.97 6.78
C LYS A 132 13.37 -1.88 6.65
N ILE A 133 12.72 -1.52 7.74
CA ILE A 133 11.72 -0.44 7.72
C ILE A 133 12.40 0.91 7.50
N ASN A 134 13.49 1.19 8.22
CA ASN A 134 14.25 2.44 8.10
C ASN A 134 14.84 2.62 6.69
N SER A 135 15.46 1.58 6.13
CA SER A 135 16.02 1.63 4.76
C SER A 135 14.94 1.91 3.72
N ALA A 136 13.75 1.30 3.87
CA ALA A 136 12.61 1.58 3.00
C ALA A 136 12.10 3.04 3.13
N TYR A 137 12.16 3.63 4.33
CA TYR A 137 11.85 5.06 4.52
C TYR A 137 12.88 5.96 3.85
N VAL A 138 14.17 5.68 4.00
CA VAL A 138 15.26 6.42 3.36
C VAL A 138 15.15 6.35 1.84
N ALA A 139 14.94 5.15 1.28
CA ALA A 139 14.76 4.97 -0.15
C ALA A 139 13.56 5.76 -0.69
N ARG A 140 12.42 5.73 0.02
CA ARG A 140 11.24 6.54 -0.35
C ARG A 140 11.52 8.03 -0.29
N LYS A 141 12.29 8.50 0.71
CA LYS A 141 12.64 9.91 0.84
C LYS A 141 13.52 10.37 -0.34
N LYS A 142 14.55 9.58 -0.70
CA LYS A 142 15.41 9.84 -1.87
C LYS A 142 14.60 9.93 -3.17
N VAL A 143 13.75 8.94 -3.43
CA VAL A 143 12.87 8.95 -4.63
C VAL A 143 11.93 10.16 -4.63
N LYS A 144 11.43 10.57 -3.46
CA LYS A 144 10.60 11.77 -3.35
C LYS A 144 11.39 13.04 -3.68
N GLU A 145 12.61 13.17 -3.17
CA GLU A 145 13.50 14.30 -3.44
C GLU A 145 13.88 14.38 -4.93
N GLU A 146 14.21 13.27 -5.57
CA GLU A 146 14.47 13.19 -7.02
C GLU A 146 13.25 13.63 -7.84
N LYS A 147 12.07 13.09 -7.53
CA LYS A 147 10.82 13.50 -8.20
C LYS A 147 10.50 14.98 -8.00
N MET A 148 10.83 15.56 -6.85
CA MET A 148 10.64 16.99 -6.61
C MET A 148 11.62 17.84 -7.44
N LYS A 149 12.88 17.43 -7.55
CA LYS A 149 13.88 18.09 -8.40
C LYS A 149 13.52 18.03 -9.89
N ASP A 150 12.98 16.91 -10.35
CA ASP A 150 12.55 16.76 -11.75
C ASP A 150 11.31 17.61 -12.06
N LYS A 151 10.37 17.72 -11.10
CA LYS A 151 9.23 18.64 -11.21
C LYS A 151 9.70 20.09 -11.25
N SER A 152 10.58 20.51 -10.35
CA SER A 152 11.08 21.90 -10.34
C SER A 152 11.85 22.26 -11.61
N LYS A 153 12.61 21.32 -12.19
CA LYS A 153 13.27 21.50 -13.49
C LYS A 153 12.26 21.66 -14.63
N LYS A 154 11.22 20.82 -14.69
CA LYS A 154 10.14 20.94 -15.67
C LYS A 154 9.35 22.25 -15.53
N ASP A 155 9.09 22.69 -14.30
CA ASP A 155 8.39 23.93 -14.04
C ASP A 155 9.24 25.16 -14.41
N ALA A 156 10.55 25.12 -14.16
CA ALA A 156 11.49 26.15 -14.60
C ALA A 156 11.60 26.22 -16.14
N GLU A 157 11.62 25.07 -16.81
CA GLU A 157 11.65 25.01 -18.28
C GLU A 157 10.36 25.55 -18.91
N LYS A 158 9.20 25.26 -18.31
CA LYS A 158 7.91 25.84 -18.71
C LYS A 158 7.87 27.36 -18.49
N ARG A 159 8.42 27.86 -17.38
CA ARG A 159 8.51 29.30 -17.10
C ARG A 159 9.40 30.02 -18.11
N LYS A 160 10.57 29.45 -18.45
CA LYS A 160 11.44 29.99 -19.51
C LYS A 160 10.77 30.02 -20.88
N LYS A 161 10.08 28.94 -21.27
CA LYS A 161 9.29 28.90 -22.53
C LYS A 161 8.12 29.89 -22.54
N ALA A 162 7.55 30.22 -21.38
CA ALA A 162 6.50 31.23 -21.26
C ALA A 162 7.06 32.66 -21.34
N GLU A 163 8.20 32.96 -20.71
CA GLU A 163 8.91 34.23 -20.86
C GLU A 163 9.41 34.47 -22.29
N GLU A 164 9.92 33.43 -22.95
CA GLU A 164 10.42 33.51 -24.33
C GLU A 164 9.28 33.72 -25.34
N LYS A 165 8.08 33.17 -25.05
CA LYS A 165 6.86 33.47 -25.81
C LYS A 165 6.37 34.90 -25.59
N LYS A 166 6.42 35.41 -24.34
CA LYS A 166 6.08 36.80 -24.04
C LYS A 166 7.03 37.80 -24.70
N LYS A 167 8.34 37.55 -24.67
CA LYS A 167 9.33 38.36 -25.40
C LYS A 167 9.13 38.35 -26.91
N LYS A 168 8.75 37.21 -27.50
CA LYS A 168 8.40 37.11 -28.93
C LYS A 168 7.08 37.78 -29.29
N GLU A 169 6.14 37.90 -28.35
CA GLU A 169 4.92 38.70 -28.52
C GLU A 169 5.20 40.19 -28.38
N GLU A 170 6.03 40.59 -27.42
CA GLU A 170 6.48 41.99 -27.22
C GLU A 170 7.30 42.51 -28.42
N GLU A 171 8.25 41.74 -28.95
CA GLU A 171 8.99 42.09 -30.19
C GLU A 171 8.08 42.16 -31.43
N LYS A 172 6.98 41.39 -31.47
CA LYS A 172 6.00 41.45 -32.56
C LYS A 172 5.09 42.68 -32.44
N THR A 173 4.78 43.13 -31.24
CA THR A 173 4.04 44.38 -31.01
C THR A 173 4.92 45.61 -31.27
N GLU A 174 6.21 45.57 -30.95
CA GLU A 174 7.16 46.64 -31.30
C GLU A 174 7.39 46.74 -32.82
N LYS A 175 7.54 45.61 -33.52
CA LYS A 175 7.63 45.60 -35.00
C LYS A 175 6.35 46.04 -35.71
N LYS A 176 5.17 45.76 -35.13
CA LYS A 176 3.90 46.28 -35.65
C LYS A 176 3.74 47.78 -35.44
N ASN A 177 4.33 48.34 -34.37
CA ASN A 177 4.31 49.77 -34.12
C ASN A 177 5.31 50.53 -35.01
N SER A 178 6.43 49.93 -35.40
CA SER A 178 7.36 50.53 -36.37
C SER A 178 6.83 50.52 -37.82
N ASP A 179 6.18 49.44 -38.27
CA ASP A 179 5.55 49.36 -39.61
C ASP A 179 4.35 50.33 -39.79
N ASN A 180 3.69 50.70 -38.69
CA ASN A 180 2.56 51.64 -38.71
C ASN A 180 2.99 53.12 -38.79
N GLN A 181 4.27 53.45 -38.52
CA GLN A 181 4.79 54.80 -38.72
C GLN A 181 5.26 55.03 -40.17
N GLU A 182 5.77 54.01 -40.88
CA GLU A 182 6.19 54.13 -42.30
C GLU A 182 5.01 54.10 -43.29
N SER A 183 3.87 53.48 -42.92
CA SER A 183 2.69 53.42 -43.81
C SER A 183 1.78 54.65 -43.75
N GLY A 184 1.94 55.51 -42.73
CA GLY A 184 1.25 56.80 -42.61
C GLY A 184 1.84 57.88 -43.51
N SER A 185 3.17 58.01 -43.54
CA SER A 185 3.89 59.02 -44.35
C SER A 185 3.68 58.81 -45.86
N HIS A 186 3.65 57.56 -46.32
CA HIS A 186 3.45 57.25 -47.75
C HIS A 186 2.02 57.44 -48.26
N LYS A 187 1.02 57.55 -47.36
CA LYS A 187 -0.37 57.87 -47.75
C LYS A 187 -0.59 59.38 -47.87
N GLU A 188 0.02 60.17 -47.00
CA GLU A 188 -0.05 61.65 -47.09
C GLU A 188 0.68 62.17 -48.33
N GLU A 189 1.88 61.64 -48.65
CA GLU A 189 2.61 62.02 -49.88
C GLU A 189 1.84 61.69 -51.17
N LYS A 190 1.12 60.56 -51.20
CA LYS A 190 0.31 60.16 -52.37
C LYS A 190 -0.98 60.96 -52.53
N GLU A 191 -1.57 61.43 -51.43
CA GLU A 191 -2.73 62.34 -51.49
C GLU A 191 -2.33 63.75 -51.91
N GLU A 192 -1.18 64.25 -51.46
CA GLU A 192 -0.64 65.54 -51.90
C GLU A 192 -0.27 65.52 -53.39
N GLN A 193 0.33 64.43 -53.88
CA GLN A 193 0.62 64.25 -55.31
C GLN A 193 -0.64 64.14 -56.17
N LYS A 194 -1.73 63.53 -55.67
CA LYS A 194 -3.01 63.52 -56.39
C LYS A 194 -3.66 64.90 -56.46
N LYS A 195 -3.63 65.66 -55.37
CA LYS A 195 -4.14 67.04 -55.31
C LYS A 195 -3.33 68.00 -56.18
N SER A 196 -2.02 67.78 -56.36
CA SER A 196 -1.20 68.59 -57.26
C SER A 196 -1.49 68.28 -58.74
N ILE A 197 -1.63 67.00 -59.10
CA ILE A 197 -1.99 66.58 -60.47
C ILE A 197 -3.38 67.08 -60.88
N GLU A 198 -4.38 67.02 -59.98
CA GLU A 198 -5.71 67.59 -60.26
C GLU A 198 -5.68 69.10 -60.50
N LYS A 199 -4.82 69.84 -59.78
CA LYS A 199 -4.65 71.29 -59.99
C LYS A 199 -3.99 71.62 -61.34
N GLU A 200 -3.08 70.78 -61.84
CA GLU A 200 -2.45 71.00 -63.15
C GLU A 200 -3.40 70.70 -64.33
N LEU A 201 -4.25 69.68 -64.22
CA LEU A 201 -5.24 69.32 -65.25
C LEU A 201 -6.31 70.39 -65.46
N ILE A 202 -6.66 71.14 -64.40
CA ILE A 202 -7.66 72.23 -64.44
C ILE A 202 -7.08 73.50 -65.10
N LYS A 203 -5.75 73.59 -65.30
CA LYS A 203 -5.08 74.81 -65.79
C LYS A 203 -4.82 74.83 -67.31
N LYS A 204 -5.28 73.83 -68.06
CA LYS A 204 -5.23 73.82 -69.54
C LYS A 204 -6.64 74.02 -70.13
N GLN A 205 -7.05 75.28 -70.20
CA GLN A 205 -7.98 75.86 -71.17
C GLN A 205 -7.38 77.18 -71.65
#